data_AF-A0A1F3R3Y7-F1
#
_entry.id   AF-A0A1F3R3Y7-F1
#
_cell.length_a   1.000
_cell.length_b   1.000
_cell.length_c   1.000
_cell.angle_alpha   90.00
_cell.angle_beta   90.00
_cell.angle_gamma   90.00
#
_symmetry.space_group_name_H-M   'P 1'
#
loop_
_entity.id
_entity.type
_entity.pdbx_description
1 polymer ?
#
loop_
_entity_poly.entity_id
_entity_poly.type
_entity_poly.pdbx_seq_one_letter_code
_entity_poly.pdbx_strand_id
1 'polypeptide(L)' 'MLMLILKNRHLYKIEIHKVKPPDLEKLQNIGKLTFFETFADSNTQENMQKYLATSFNLDQLESDFYCNY' A
#
# COMPACT_ATOMS: atom_id res chain seq x y z
N MET A 1 -29.54 11.73 -24.70
CA MET A 1 -28.07 11.53 -24.68
C MET A 1 -27.36 12.34 -23.58
N LEU A 2 -27.77 13.57 -23.24
CA LEU A 2 -27.17 14.34 -22.13
C LEU A 2 -27.41 13.74 -20.72
N MET A 3 -28.55 13.11 -20.45
CA MET A 3 -28.85 12.54 -19.12
C MET A 3 -28.00 11.31 -18.74
N LEU A 4 -27.30 10.68 -19.70
CA LEU A 4 -26.45 9.51 -19.43
C LEU A 4 -25.07 9.92 -18.91
N ILE A 5 -24.58 11.12 -19.25
CA ILE A 5 -23.21 11.59 -18.95
C ILE A 5 -23.09 12.01 -17.47
N LEU A 6 -24.19 12.45 -16.83
CA LEU A 6 -24.15 12.91 -15.44
C LEU A 6 -24.15 11.77 -14.41
N LYS A 7 -24.58 10.55 -14.77
CA LYS A 7 -24.57 9.39 -13.86
C LYS A 7 -23.17 8.86 -13.53
N ASN A 8 -22.15 9.19 -14.34
CA ASN A 8 -20.79 8.70 -14.20
C ASN A 8 -19.81 9.71 -13.57
N ARG A 9 -20.30 10.78 -12.92
CA ARG A 9 -19.43 11.65 -12.12
C ARG A 9 -19.26 11.05 -10.73
N HIS A 10 -18.31 10.14 -10.58
CA HIS A 10 -17.79 9.87 -9.26
C HIS A 10 -16.98 11.09 -8.80
N LEU A 11 -17.57 11.91 -7.94
CA LEU A 11 -16.85 12.90 -7.15
C LEU A 11 -16.08 12.14 -6.07
N TYR A 12 -14.95 11.53 -6.45
CA TYR A 12 -14.06 10.93 -5.48
C TYR A 12 -13.40 12.04 -4.68
N LYS A 13 -13.85 12.22 -3.44
CA LYS A 13 -13.19 13.04 -2.46
C LYS A 13 -11.88 12.33 -2.07
N ILE A 14 -10.75 12.97 -2.33
CA ILE A 14 -9.44 12.50 -1.88
C ILE A 14 -9.21 13.05 -0.48
N GLU A 15 -8.89 12.16 0.46
CA GLU A 15 -8.58 12.52 1.84
C GLU A 15 -7.17 12.03 2.18
N ILE A 16 -6.40 12.86 2.89
CA ILE A 16 -5.07 12.52 3.40
C ILE A 16 -5.18 12.51 4.92
N HIS A 17 -4.76 11.42 5.55
CA HIS A 17 -4.73 11.28 6.99
C HIS A 17 -3.49 10.52 7.43
N LYS A 18 -3.13 10.66 8.71
CA LYS A 18 -2.12 9.80 9.33
C LYS A 18 -2.64 8.36 9.35
N VAL A 19 -1.76 7.40 9.07
CA VAL A 19 -2.03 5.96 9.19
C VAL A 19 -2.49 5.64 10.61
N LYS A 20 -3.52 4.80 10.72
CA LYS A 20 -4.04 4.25 11.98
C LYS A 20 -3.87 2.72 12.00
N PRO A 21 -4.03 2.04 13.15
CA PRO A 21 -3.91 0.58 13.20
C PRO A 21 -4.74 -0.19 12.14
N PRO A 22 -5.99 0.20 11.83
CA PRO A 22 -6.78 -0.47 10.78
C PRO A 22 -6.23 -0.29 9.35
N ASP A 23 -5.29 0.63 9.15
CA ASP A 23 -4.68 0.91 7.85
C ASP A 23 -3.40 0.09 7.63
N LEU A 24 -2.87 -0.60 8.64
CA LEU A 24 -1.56 -1.26 8.58
C LEU A 24 -1.48 -2.34 7.49
N GLU A 25 -2.51 -3.16 7.33
CA GLU A 25 -2.56 -4.14 6.23
C GLU A 25 -2.55 -3.45 4.85
N LYS A 26 -3.31 -2.35 4.70
CA LYS A 26 -3.33 -1.58 3.44
C LYS A 26 -1.97 -0.94 3.17
N LEU A 27 -1.34 -0.39 4.21
CA LEU A 27 0.00 0.19 4.14
C LEU A 27 1.03 -0.86 3.72
N GLN A 28 0.98 -2.06 4.31
CA GLN A 28 1.85 -3.16 3.94
C GLN A 28 1.65 -3.54 2.47
N ASN A 29 0.41 -3.68 2.02
CA ASN A 29 0.09 -4.09 0.66
C ASN A 29 0.58 -3.07 -0.37
N ILE A 30 0.32 -1.77 -0.16
CA ILE A 30 0.79 -0.74 -1.09
C ILE A 30 2.31 -0.60 -1.05
N GLY A 31 2.95 -0.79 0.10
CA GLY A 31 4.40 -0.82 0.24
C GLY A 31 5.04 -1.96 -0.55
N LYS A 32 4.51 -3.19 -0.42
CA LYS A 32 4.99 -4.36 -1.18
C LYS A 32 4.82 -4.16 -2.69
N LEU A 33 3.64 -3.69 -3.12
CA LEU A 33 3.32 -3.49 -4.53
C LEU A 33 4.26 -2.45 -5.16
N THR A 34 4.34 -1.26 -4.58
CA THR A 34 5.13 -0.16 -5.15
C THR A 34 6.63 -0.46 -5.15
N PHE A 35 7.13 -1.18 -4.12
CA PHE A 35 8.51 -1.64 -4.11
C PHE A 35 8.77 -2.68 -5.21
N PHE A 36 7.87 -3.66 -5.36
CA PHE A 36 7.97 -4.65 -6.43
C PHE A 36 8.00 -3.98 -7.81
N GLU A 37 7.05 -3.09 -8.10
CA GLU A 37 6.97 -2.37 -9.38
C GLU A 37 8.24 -1.56 -9.67
N THR A 38 8.86 -0.97 -8.66
CA THR A 38 10.06 -0.15 -8.82
C THR A 38 11.32 -1.00 -9.07
N PHE A 39 11.41 -2.18 -8.47
CA PHE A 39 12.68 -2.92 -8.36
C PHE A 39 12.67 -4.32 -8.97
N ALA A 40 11.53 -4.82 -9.47
CA ALA A 40 11.43 -6.17 -10.03
C ALA A 40 12.37 -6.39 -11.22
N ASP A 41 12.48 -5.43 -12.14
CA ASP A 41 13.31 -5.56 -13.34
C ASP A 41 14.82 -5.60 -13.02
N SER A 42 15.22 -5.09 -11.86
CA SER A 42 16.62 -5.03 -11.42
C SER A 42 17.01 -6.16 -10.46
N ASN A 43 16.10 -7.09 -10.13
CA ASN A 43 16.32 -8.13 -9.13
C ASN A 43 15.84 -9.49 -9.61
N THR A 44 16.44 -10.57 -9.08
CA THR A 44 15.88 -11.90 -9.27
C THR A 44 14.56 -12.02 -8.51
N GLN A 45 13.67 -12.88 -9.00
CA GLN A 45 12.40 -13.18 -8.33
C GLN A 45 12.62 -13.65 -6.89
N GLU A 46 13.64 -14.49 -6.66
CA GLU A 46 13.99 -14.98 -5.32
C GLU A 46 14.40 -13.86 -4.37
N ASN A 47 15.31 -12.97 -4.80
CA ASN A 47 15.74 -11.82 -4.00
C ASN A 47 14.56 -10.89 -3.69
N MET A 48 13.69 -10.66 -4.66
CA MET A 48 12.50 -9.83 -4.50
C MET A 48 11.54 -10.43 -3.46
N GLN A 49 11.21 -11.72 -3.58
CA GLN A 49 10.31 -12.40 -2.63
C GLN A 49 10.88 -12.39 -1.21
N LYS A 50 12.18 -12.67 -1.06
CA LYS A 50 12.86 -12.64 0.23
C LYS A 50 12.77 -11.25 0.87
N TYR A 51 13.09 -10.20 0.11
CA TYR A 51 13.03 -8.83 0.60
C TYR A 51 11.62 -8.42 1.03
N LEU A 52 10.62 -8.69 0.18
CA LEU A 52 9.22 -8.35 0.49
C LEU A 52 8.70 -9.06 1.74
N ALA A 53 9.11 -10.31 1.98
CA ALA A 53 8.73 -11.07 3.15
C ALA A 53 9.37 -10.53 4.44
N THR A 54 10.65 -10.14 4.38
CA THR A 54 11.38 -9.68 5.57
C THR A 54 11.10 -8.22 5.91
N SER A 55 11.13 -7.33 4.91
CA SER A 55 11.09 -5.88 5.11
C SER A 55 9.68 -5.34 5.35
N PHE A 56 8.66 -6.08 4.91
CA PHE A 56 7.27 -5.72 5.12
C PHE A 56 6.58 -6.80 5.97
N ASN A 57 7.21 -7.30 7.03
CA ASN A 57 6.55 -8.18 7.99
C ASN A 57 5.51 -7.39 8.82
N LEU A 58 4.29 -7.91 8.97
CA LEU A 58 3.23 -7.26 9.78
C LEU A 58 3.66 -7.08 11.24
N ASP A 59 4.28 -8.09 11.86
CA ASP A 59 4.67 -8.03 13.27
C ASP A 59 5.65 -6.89 13.53
N GLN A 60 6.57 -6.65 12.57
CA GLN A 60 7.52 -5.54 12.63
C GLN A 60 6.82 -4.20 12.40
N LEU A 61 5.91 -4.11 11.42
CA LEU A 61 5.16 -2.89 11.13
C LEU A 61 4.25 -2.49 12.30
N GLU A 62 3.59 -3.46 12.93
CA GLU A 62 2.78 -3.23 14.13
C GLU A 62 3.66 -2.78 15.29
N SER A 63 4.77 -3.47 15.55
CA SER A 63 5.72 -3.08 16.60
C SER A 63 6.23 -1.64 16.40
N ASP A 64 6.70 -1.29 15.20
CA ASP A 64 7.16 0.06 14.87
C ASP A 64 6.04 1.09 15.02
N PHE A 65 4.80 0.74 14.64
CA PHE A 65 3.67 1.64 14.77
C PHE A 65 3.31 1.91 16.23
N TYR A 66 3.24 0.87 17.08
CA TYR A 66 2.87 1.01 18.49
C TYR A 66 4.00 1.55 19.37
N CYS A 67 5.27 1.31 19.04
CA CYS A 67 6.40 1.82 19.81
C CYS A 67 6.61 3.33 19.61
N ASN A 68 6.12 3.89 18.50
CA ASN A 68 6.21 5.31 18.15
C ASN A 68 4.89 6.09 18.38
N TYR A 69 3.95 5.51 19.13
CA TYR A 69 2.66 6.12 19.49
C TYR A 69 2.58 6.38 21.00
#